data_AF-A0A109JUZ5-F1
#
_entry.id   AF-A0A109JUZ5-F1
#
_cell.length_a   1.000
_cell.length_b   1.000
_cell.length_c   1.000
_cell.angle_alpha   90.00
_cell.angle_beta   90.00
_cell.angle_gamma   90.00
#
_symmetry.space_group_name_H-M   'P 1'
#
loop_
_entity.id
_entity.type
_entity.pdbx_description
1 polymer ?
#
loop_
_entity_poly.entity_id
_entity_poly.type
_entity_poly.pdbx_seq_one_letter_code
_entity_poly.pdbx_strand_id
1 'polypeptide(L)'
;MKITTFKDMYIAELQELVSAESQLAAALPSMAEVASHLSLKDAFSRHQRETVVQGERLKALLRMHGADPNLHTDQAMQALIGETAKMVSILPNDDLRDAALIASAQRLKHYEIAAYGSAAALAGQLDLRDDQRLLHDSLEEKRHADMLLTALAKGEINQDALAA
;
A
#
# COMPACT_ATOMS: atom_id res chain seq x y z
N MET A 1 -0.14 18.21 14.32
CA MET A 1 -0.23 19.58 13.74
C MET A 1 -1.69 19.99 13.66
N LYS A 2 -2.04 21.29 13.78
CA LYS A 2 -3.40 21.75 13.44
C LYS A 2 -3.47 21.99 11.94
N ILE A 3 -4.40 21.36 11.24
CA ILE A 3 -4.65 21.57 9.82
C ILE A 3 -5.64 22.74 9.69
N THR A 4 -5.23 23.83 9.03
CA THR A 4 -6.06 25.04 8.90
C THR A 4 -6.29 25.46 7.46
N THR A 5 -5.51 24.92 6.50
CA THR A 5 -5.65 25.18 5.07
C THR A 5 -5.70 23.88 4.26
N PHE A 6 -6.20 23.96 3.02
CA PHE A 6 -6.11 22.83 2.08
C PHE A 6 -4.67 22.44 1.76
N LYS A 7 -3.73 23.40 1.83
CA LYS A 7 -2.31 23.09 1.66
C LYS A 7 -1.79 22.26 2.83
N ASP A 8 -2.15 22.61 4.06
CA ASP A 8 -1.77 21.80 5.24
C ASP A 8 -2.36 20.40 5.16
N MET A 9 -3.62 20.28 4.71
CA MET A 9 -4.28 18.99 4.50
C MET A 9 -3.52 18.16 3.47
N TYR A 10 -3.16 18.75 2.32
CA TYR A 10 -2.39 18.07 1.29
C TYR A 10 -1.01 17.59 1.80
N ILE A 11 -0.30 18.43 2.56
CA ILE A 11 0.99 18.04 3.16
C ILE A 11 0.81 16.92 4.18
N ALA A 12 -0.23 16.97 5.00
CA ALA A 12 -0.53 15.90 5.95
C ALA A 12 -0.80 14.56 5.23
N GLU A 13 -1.62 14.56 4.18
CA GLU A 13 -1.89 13.36 3.35
C GLU A 13 -0.60 12.78 2.75
N LEU A 14 0.30 13.61 2.24
CA LEU A 14 1.60 13.14 1.74
C LEU A 14 2.46 12.52 2.85
N GLN A 15 2.45 13.09 4.06
CA GLN A 15 3.22 12.58 5.20
C GLN A 15 2.67 11.23 5.70
N GLU A 16 1.34 11.10 5.78
CA GLU A 16 0.68 9.82 6.06
C GLU A 16 1.07 8.77 5.00
N LEU A 17 1.01 9.11 3.71
CA LEU A 17 1.44 8.22 2.62
C LEU A 17 2.91 7.81 2.72
N VAL A 18 3.84 8.72 3.04
CA VAL A 18 5.26 8.35 3.26
C VAL A 18 5.40 7.32 4.38
N SER A 19 4.66 7.51 5.47
CA SER A 19 4.66 6.57 6.58
C SER A 19 4.07 5.22 6.16
N ALA A 20 2.93 5.24 5.46
CA ALA A 20 2.26 4.04 4.98
C ALA A 20 3.16 3.20 4.05
N GLU A 21 3.79 3.83 3.05
CA GLU A 21 4.72 3.17 2.13
C GLU A 21 5.93 2.58 2.87
N SER A 22 6.49 3.33 3.82
CA SER A 22 7.65 2.87 4.58
C SER A 22 7.33 1.66 5.46
N GLN A 23 6.17 1.67 6.12
CA GLN A 23 5.69 0.56 6.93
C GLN A 23 5.38 -0.67 6.06
N LEU A 24 4.72 -0.48 4.92
CA LEU A 24 4.40 -1.58 4.01
C LEU A 24 5.67 -2.17 3.39
N ALA A 25 6.65 -1.35 2.98
CA ALA A 25 7.92 -1.81 2.43
C ALA A 25 8.68 -2.72 3.42
N ALA A 26 8.56 -2.43 4.72
CA ALA A 26 9.16 -3.24 5.77
C ALA A 26 8.38 -4.54 6.04
N ALA A 27 7.06 -4.56 5.82
CA ALA A 27 6.21 -5.74 6.04
C ALA A 27 6.21 -6.72 4.86
N LEU A 28 6.36 -6.24 3.61
CA LEU A 28 6.29 -7.10 2.43
C LEU A 28 7.30 -8.27 2.40
N PRO A 29 8.55 -8.12 2.86
CA PRO A 29 9.50 -9.24 2.93
C PRO A 29 9.01 -10.39 3.82
N SER A 30 8.41 -10.09 4.98
CA SER A 30 7.88 -11.14 5.87
C SER A 30 6.60 -11.78 5.31
N MET A 31 5.76 -11.00 4.62
CA MET A 31 4.62 -11.54 3.88
C MET A 31 5.06 -12.51 2.78
N ALA A 32 6.14 -12.18 2.06
CA ALA A 32 6.73 -13.06 1.03
C ALA A 32 7.35 -14.33 1.62
N GLU A 33 8.00 -14.24 2.78
CA GLU A 33 8.59 -15.39 3.45
C GLU A 33 7.52 -16.41 3.85
N VAL A 34 6.40 -15.92 4.37
CA VAL A 34 5.31 -16.74 4.92
C VAL A 34 4.38 -17.32 3.84
N ALA A 35 4.33 -16.71 2.66
CA ALA A 35 3.59 -17.25 1.53
C ALA A 35 4.13 -18.64 1.13
N SER A 36 3.29 -19.50 0.57
CA SER A 36 3.71 -20.83 0.07
C SER A 36 3.88 -20.85 -1.45
N HIS A 37 2.98 -20.20 -2.18
CA HIS A 37 2.99 -20.13 -3.64
C HIS A 37 4.09 -19.19 -4.16
N LEU A 38 4.94 -19.68 -5.07
CA LEU A 38 6.04 -18.90 -5.66
C LEU A 38 5.54 -17.62 -6.34
N SER A 39 4.42 -17.70 -7.06
CA SER A 39 3.80 -16.55 -7.72
C SER A 39 3.41 -15.44 -6.74
N LEU A 40 2.92 -15.80 -5.55
CA LEU A 40 2.60 -14.84 -4.49
C LEU A 40 3.86 -14.25 -3.85
N LYS A 41 4.91 -15.05 -3.63
CA LYS A 41 6.22 -14.56 -3.16
C LYS A 41 6.81 -13.52 -4.10
N ASP A 42 6.76 -13.81 -5.40
CA ASP A 42 7.26 -12.93 -6.44
C ASP A 42 6.43 -11.65 -6.52
N ALA A 43 5.11 -11.74 -6.38
CA ALA A 43 4.22 -10.59 -6.32
C ALA A 43 4.57 -9.67 -5.15
N PHE A 44 4.76 -10.19 -3.93
CA PHE A 44 5.16 -9.38 -2.78
C PHE A 44 6.57 -8.79 -2.91
N SER A 45 7.52 -9.57 -3.43
CA SER A 45 8.90 -9.12 -3.66
C SER A 45 8.97 -8.01 -4.70
N ARG A 46 8.19 -8.12 -5.79
CA ARG A 46 8.03 -7.06 -6.77
C ARG A 46 7.40 -5.83 -6.14
N HIS A 47 6.32 -6.03 -5.40
CA HIS A 47 5.58 -4.93 -4.83
C HIS A 47 6.42 -4.14 -3.82
N GLN A 48 7.31 -4.81 -3.06
CA GLN A 48 8.23 -4.15 -2.14
C GLN A 48 9.15 -3.14 -2.87
N ARG A 49 9.65 -3.50 -4.06
CA ARG A 49 10.48 -2.61 -4.86
C ARG A 49 9.69 -1.40 -5.37
N GLU A 50 8.46 -1.62 -5.82
CA GLU A 50 7.56 -0.54 -6.26
C GLU A 50 7.24 0.42 -5.11
N THR A 51 6.87 -0.10 -3.93
CA THR A 51 6.58 0.65 -2.70
C THR A 51 7.79 1.50 -2.25
N VAL A 52 9.01 0.99 -2.33
CA VAL A 52 10.22 1.79 -2.01
C VAL A 52 10.36 2.98 -2.95
N VAL A 53 10.17 2.79 -4.27
CA VAL A 53 10.24 3.87 -5.26
C VAL A 53 9.14 4.90 -5.04
N GLN A 54 7.92 4.45 -4.73
CA GLN A 54 6.77 5.31 -4.42
C GLN A 54 7.03 6.15 -3.16
N GLY A 55 7.59 5.55 -2.10
CA GLY A 55 8.01 6.27 -0.90
C GLY A 55 9.03 7.37 -1.18
N GLU A 56 10.02 7.12 -2.04
CA GLU A 56 11.00 8.15 -2.44
C GLU A 56 10.36 9.25 -3.30
N ARG A 57 9.41 8.92 -4.17
CA ARG A 57 8.62 9.90 -4.95
C ARG A 57 7.87 10.86 -4.02
N LEU A 58 7.20 10.35 -2.98
CA LEU A 58 6.48 11.16 -1.98
C LEU A 58 7.43 12.02 -1.13
N LYS A 59 8.57 11.47 -0.70
CA LYS A 59 9.60 12.24 0.04
C LYS A 59 10.13 13.39 -0.80
N ALA A 60 10.32 13.20 -2.11
CA ALA A 60 10.72 14.26 -3.01
C ALA A 60 9.67 15.37 -3.10
N LEU A 61 8.38 15.02 -3.23
CA LEU A 61 7.27 15.99 -3.21
C LEU A 61 7.25 16.80 -1.91
N LEU A 62 7.36 16.15 -0.74
CA LEU A 62 7.37 16.85 0.55
C LEU A 62 8.54 17.82 0.67
N ARG A 63 9.75 17.42 0.22
CA ARG A 63 10.92 18.31 0.19
C ARG A 63 10.70 19.53 -0.71
N MET A 64 10.04 19.37 -1.87
CA MET A 64 9.69 20.49 -2.76
C MET A 64 8.76 21.50 -2.09
N HIS A 65 7.91 21.05 -1.16
CA HIS A 65 7.03 21.90 -0.36
C HIS A 65 7.64 22.37 0.96
N GLY A 66 8.92 22.09 1.21
CA GLY A 66 9.60 22.47 2.46
C GLY A 66 9.06 21.75 3.70
N ALA A 67 8.43 20.58 3.53
CA ALA A 67 7.84 19.79 4.61
C ALA A 67 8.75 18.61 5.00
N ASP A 68 8.73 18.26 6.29
CA ASP A 68 9.45 17.09 6.82
C ASP A 68 8.70 15.79 6.45
N PRO A 69 9.31 14.86 5.71
CA PRO A 69 8.66 13.61 5.34
C PRO A 69 8.38 12.64 6.50
N ASN A 70 9.04 12.80 7.65
CA ASN A 70 8.97 11.84 8.76
C ASN A 70 8.13 12.33 9.95
N LEU A 71 7.33 13.39 9.74
CA LEU A 71 6.61 14.04 10.83
C LEU A 71 5.41 13.21 11.35
N HIS A 72 4.90 12.29 10.54
CA HIS A 72 3.68 11.52 10.82
C HIS A 72 3.92 10.01 10.83
N THR A 73 3.11 9.33 11.64
CA THR A 73 3.01 7.87 11.68
C THR A 73 1.61 7.47 11.28
N ASP A 74 1.49 6.76 10.17
CA ASP A 74 0.22 6.23 9.70
C ASP A 74 -0.23 5.06 10.59
N GLN A 75 -1.21 5.32 11.44
CA GLN A 75 -1.72 4.34 12.40
C GLN A 75 -2.66 3.32 11.74
N ALA A 76 -3.28 3.67 10.62
CA ALA A 76 -4.21 2.78 9.92
C ALA A 76 -3.44 1.65 9.22
N MET A 77 -2.37 2.00 8.51
CA MET A 77 -1.43 1.06 7.90
C MET A 77 -0.80 0.16 8.98
N GLN A 78 -0.38 0.74 10.11
CA GLN A 78 0.17 -0.04 11.22
C GLN A 78 -0.83 -1.09 11.73
N ALA A 79 -2.09 -0.70 11.90
CA ALA A 79 -3.16 -1.59 12.34
C ALA A 79 -3.44 -2.70 11.31
N LEU A 80 -3.56 -2.36 10.03
CA LEU A 80 -3.82 -3.33 8.94
C LEU A 80 -2.67 -4.35 8.79
N ILE A 81 -1.42 -3.92 8.92
CA ILE A 81 -0.26 -4.82 8.94
C ILE A 81 -0.33 -5.74 10.18
N GLY A 82 -0.65 -5.19 11.35
CA GLY A 82 -0.82 -5.96 12.58
C GLY A 82 -1.95 -6.99 12.49
N GLU A 83 -3.08 -6.64 11.87
CA GLU A 83 -4.19 -7.57 11.61
C GLU A 83 -3.79 -8.68 10.64
N THR A 84 -3.01 -8.35 9.61
CA THR A 84 -2.46 -9.33 8.66
C THR A 84 -1.58 -10.35 9.37
N ALA A 85 -0.65 -9.91 10.21
CA ALA A 85 0.21 -10.80 10.98
C ALA A 85 -0.58 -11.73 11.91
N LYS A 86 -1.60 -11.21 12.60
CA LYS A 86 -2.49 -12.01 13.46
C LYS A 86 -3.27 -13.05 12.67
N MET A 87 -3.86 -12.66 11.54
CA MET A 87 -4.63 -13.58 10.68
C MET A 87 -3.76 -14.74 10.19
N VAL A 88 -2.56 -14.43 9.72
CA VAL A 88 -1.61 -15.42 9.22
C VAL A 88 -1.16 -16.39 10.32
N SER A 89 -0.96 -15.90 11.55
CA SER A 89 -0.51 -16.75 12.67
C SER A 89 -1.52 -17.81 13.13
N ILE A 90 -2.81 -17.64 12.82
CA ILE A 90 -3.86 -18.59 13.21
C ILE A 90 -4.20 -19.58 12.09
N LEU A 91 -3.51 -19.52 10.94
CA LEU A 91 -3.78 -20.34 9.75
C LEU A 91 -2.65 -21.36 9.52
N PRO A 92 -2.81 -22.60 10.02
CA PRO A 92 -1.78 -23.63 9.91
C PRO A 92 -1.68 -24.23 8.51
N ASN A 93 -2.74 -24.18 7.70
CA ASN A 93 -2.75 -24.67 6.33
C ASN A 93 -2.20 -23.59 5.38
N ASP A 94 -1.31 -23.98 4.47
CA ASP A 94 -0.60 -23.07 3.58
C ASP A 94 -1.52 -22.41 2.54
N ASP A 95 -2.50 -23.13 1.98
CA ASP A 95 -3.45 -22.58 1.00
C ASP A 95 -4.36 -21.52 1.63
N LEU A 96 -4.90 -21.81 2.82
CA LEU A 96 -5.69 -20.85 3.59
C LEU A 96 -4.85 -19.63 4.00
N ARG A 97 -3.57 -19.84 4.30
CA ARG A 97 -2.65 -18.76 4.64
C ARG A 97 -2.39 -17.85 3.45
N ASP A 98 -2.19 -18.40 2.26
CA ASP A 98 -1.98 -17.62 1.03
C ASP A 98 -3.25 -16.88 0.61
N ALA A 99 -4.41 -17.52 0.74
CA ALA A 99 -5.71 -16.87 0.53
C ALA A 99 -5.89 -15.67 1.48
N ALA A 100 -5.54 -15.84 2.76
CA ALA A 100 -5.59 -14.77 3.75
C ALA A 100 -4.57 -13.66 3.47
N LEU A 101 -3.35 -14.01 3.06
CA LEU A 101 -2.31 -13.06 2.67
C LEU A 101 -2.77 -12.19 1.50
N ILE A 102 -3.41 -12.78 0.47
CA ILE A 102 -4.00 -12.00 -0.63
C ILE A 102 -5.09 -11.08 -0.08
N ALA A 103 -6.06 -11.61 0.65
CA ALA A 103 -7.17 -10.80 1.14
C ALA A 103 -6.68 -9.63 2.01
N SER A 104 -5.67 -9.84 2.84
CA SER A 104 -5.00 -8.79 3.62
C SER A 104 -4.26 -7.79 2.74
N ALA A 105 -3.48 -8.26 1.77
CA ALA A 105 -2.74 -7.40 0.84
C ALA A 105 -3.67 -6.51 0.02
N GLN A 106 -4.83 -7.01 -0.40
CA GLN A 106 -5.84 -6.22 -1.09
C GLN A 106 -6.44 -5.14 -0.20
N ARG A 107 -6.71 -5.40 1.09
CA ARG A 107 -7.14 -4.35 2.03
C ARG A 107 -6.10 -3.24 2.17
N LEU A 108 -4.82 -3.61 2.27
CA LEU A 108 -3.70 -2.67 2.27
C LEU A 108 -3.65 -1.86 0.96
N LYS A 109 -3.85 -2.50 -0.21
CA LYS A 109 -3.92 -1.80 -1.51
C LYS A 109 -5.08 -0.82 -1.57
N HIS A 110 -6.27 -1.23 -1.14
CA HIS A 110 -7.46 -0.39 -1.17
C HIS A 110 -7.33 0.84 -0.26
N TYR A 111 -6.68 0.70 0.89
CA TYR A 111 -6.31 1.83 1.74
C TYR A 111 -5.43 2.83 0.98
N GLU A 112 -4.35 2.37 0.34
CA GLU A 112 -3.46 3.24 -0.44
C GLU A 112 -4.16 3.84 -1.66
N ILE A 113 -4.99 3.09 -2.38
CA ILE A 113 -5.77 3.60 -3.52
C ILE A 113 -6.66 4.77 -3.08
N ALA A 114 -7.29 4.67 -1.91
CA ALA A 114 -8.10 5.75 -1.35
C ALA A 114 -7.24 6.97 -0.95
N ALA A 115 -6.10 6.74 -0.30
CA ALA A 115 -5.19 7.79 0.14
C ALA A 115 -4.56 8.55 -1.04
N TYR A 116 -3.98 7.83 -2.01
CA TYR A 116 -3.41 8.43 -3.23
C TYR A 116 -4.46 9.17 -4.06
N GLY A 117 -5.67 8.59 -4.20
CA GLY A 117 -6.76 9.26 -4.91
C GLY A 117 -7.15 10.59 -4.28
N SER A 118 -7.20 10.63 -2.95
CA SER A 118 -7.52 11.85 -2.18
C SER A 118 -6.40 12.89 -2.30
N ALA A 119 -5.14 12.49 -2.14
CA ALA A 119 -3.98 13.37 -2.30
C ALA A 119 -3.88 13.95 -3.72
N ALA A 120 -4.12 13.14 -4.76
CA ALA A 120 -4.11 13.60 -6.15
C ALA A 120 -5.23 14.60 -6.43
N ALA A 121 -6.43 14.37 -5.87
CA ALA A 121 -7.54 15.30 -5.99
C ALA A 121 -7.21 16.66 -5.33
N LEU A 122 -6.63 16.65 -4.12
CA LEU A 122 -6.18 17.87 -3.44
C LEU A 122 -5.11 18.62 -4.26
N ALA A 123 -4.11 17.91 -4.78
CA ALA A 123 -3.09 18.50 -5.66
C ALA A 123 -3.72 19.20 -6.87
N GLY A 124 -4.71 18.56 -7.51
CA GLY A 124 -5.45 19.13 -8.63
C GLY A 124 -6.26 20.39 -8.28
N GLN A 125 -6.86 20.45 -7.09
CA GLN A 125 -7.59 21.64 -6.60
C GLN A 125 -6.64 22.80 -6.21
N LEU A 126 -5.42 22.48 -5.80
CA LEU A 126 -4.36 23.44 -5.48
C LEU A 126 -3.54 23.87 -6.72
N ASP A 127 -3.93 23.42 -7.92
CA ASP A 127 -3.25 23.64 -9.20
C ASP A 127 -1.78 23.12 -9.25
N LEU A 128 -1.46 22.13 -8.42
CA LEU A 128 -0.17 21.43 -8.37
C LEU A 128 -0.13 20.29 -9.40
N ARG A 129 -0.10 20.65 -10.69
CA ARG A 129 -0.30 19.69 -11.79
C ARG A 129 0.77 18.60 -11.87
N ASP A 130 2.02 18.94 -11.60
CA ASP A 130 3.11 17.95 -11.61
C ASP A 130 2.95 16.95 -10.46
N ASP A 131 2.64 17.43 -9.26
CA ASP A 131 2.37 16.58 -8.11
C ASP A 131 1.17 15.65 -8.36
N GLN A 132 0.08 16.20 -8.91
CA GLN A 132 -1.11 15.44 -9.25
C GLN A 132 -0.77 14.29 -10.20
N ARG A 133 0.04 14.55 -11.24
CA ARG A 133 0.50 13.52 -12.17
C ARG A 133 1.31 12.43 -11.47
N LEU A 134 2.30 12.81 -10.65
CA LEU A 134 3.14 11.86 -9.92
C LEU A 134 2.34 10.99 -8.95
N LEU A 135 1.31 11.55 -8.31
CA LEU A 135 0.40 10.81 -7.43
C LEU A 135 -0.50 9.86 -8.23
N HIS A 136 -0.95 10.24 -9.43
CA HIS A 136 -1.67 9.34 -10.33
C HIS A 136 -0.81 8.18 -10.82
N ASP A 137 0.48 8.42 -11.12
CA ASP A 137 1.39 7.34 -11.51
C ASP A 137 1.49 6.28 -10.39
N SER A 138 1.66 6.71 -9.12
CA SER A 138 1.61 5.80 -7.96
C SER A 138 0.26 5.09 -7.85
N LEU A 139 -0.85 5.81 -8.04
CA LEU A 139 -2.19 5.24 -7.93
C LEU A 139 -2.44 4.11 -8.93
N GLU A 140 -1.99 4.28 -10.19
CA GLU A 140 -2.11 3.22 -11.20
C GLU A 140 -1.22 2.01 -10.87
N GLU A 141 0.00 2.24 -10.37
CA GLU A 141 0.86 1.16 -9.87
C GLU A 141 0.16 0.36 -8.75
N LYS A 142 -0.55 1.02 -7.81
CA LYS A 142 -1.34 0.33 -6.76
C LYS A 142 -2.52 -0.46 -7.32
N ARG A 143 -3.25 0.10 -8.29
CA ARG A 143 -4.36 -0.59 -8.97
C ARG A 143 -3.88 -1.83 -9.72
N HIS A 144 -2.74 -1.73 -10.41
CA HIS A 144 -2.12 -2.86 -11.08
C HIS A 144 -1.73 -3.97 -10.10
N ALA A 145 -1.16 -3.62 -8.95
CA ALA A 145 -0.82 -4.59 -7.91
C ALA A 145 -2.06 -5.32 -7.36
N ASP A 146 -3.16 -4.59 -7.10
CA ASP A 146 -4.43 -5.20 -6.65
C ASP A 146 -5.06 -6.13 -7.71
N MET A 147 -5.02 -5.75 -8.99
CA MET A 147 -5.48 -6.61 -10.07
C MET A 147 -4.65 -7.89 -10.18
N LEU A 148 -3.33 -7.81 -10.00
CA LEU A 148 -2.47 -8.99 -9.97
C LEU A 148 -2.85 -9.93 -8.82
N LEU A 149 -3.05 -9.39 -7.61
CA LEU A 149 -3.50 -10.17 -6.44
C LEU A 149 -4.86 -10.83 -6.70
N THR A 150 -5.80 -10.12 -7.32
CA THR A 150 -7.11 -10.69 -7.72
C THR A 150 -6.95 -11.82 -8.72
N ALA A 151 -6.04 -11.71 -9.68
CA ALA A 151 -5.78 -12.75 -10.67
C ALA A 151 -5.19 -14.00 -9.99
N LEU A 152 -4.21 -13.83 -9.10
CA LEU A 152 -3.63 -14.94 -8.32
C LEU A 152 -4.67 -15.63 -7.43
N ALA A 153 -5.53 -14.86 -6.76
CA ALA A 153 -6.61 -15.40 -5.95
C ALA A 153 -7.54 -16.31 -6.75
N LYS A 154 -7.96 -15.87 -7.94
CA LYS A 154 -8.90 -16.61 -8.79
C LYS A 154 -8.25 -17.75 -9.57
N GLY A 155 -6.99 -17.59 -9.96
CA GLY A 155 -6.31 -18.48 -10.90
C GLY A 155 -5.55 -19.61 -10.24
N GLU A 156 -4.89 -19.35 -9.12
CA GLU A 156 -3.93 -20.30 -8.52
C GLU A 156 -4.30 -20.64 -7.08
N ILE A 157 -4.63 -19.63 -6.26
CA ILE A 157 -4.61 -19.80 -4.80
C ILE A 157 -5.95 -20.27 -4.22
N ASN A 158 -7.08 -19.75 -4.67
CA ASN A 158 -8.40 -20.18 -4.17
C ASN A 158 -9.03 -21.30 -5.01
N GLN A 159 -8.24 -22.05 -5.79
CA GLN A 159 -8.78 -23.10 -6.68
C GLN A 159 -9.55 -24.16 -5.89
N ASP A 160 -9.03 -24.55 -4.72
CA ASP A 160 -9.62 -25.59 -3.88
C ASP A 160 -10.82 -25.11 -3.05
N ALA A 161 -11.15 -23.80 -3.07
CA ALA A 161 -12.35 -23.28 -2.40
C ALA A 161 -13.65 -23.87 -2.97
N LEU A 162 -13.63 -24.36 -4.22
CA LEU A 162 -14.76 -25.03 -4.86
C LEU A 162 -15.01 -26.45 -4.31
N ALA A 163 -14.04 -27.05 -3.63
CA ALA A 163 -14.10 -28.42 -3.13
C ALA A 163 -14.36 -28.52 -1.61
N ALA A 164 -14.54 -27.38 -0.92
CA ALA A 164 -14.68 -27.27 0.53
C ALA A 164 -16.13 -27.25 1.03
#